data_AF-A0A183FY26-F1
#
_entry.id   AF-A0A183FY26-F1
#
_cell.length_a   1.000
_cell.length_b   1.000
_cell.length_c   1.000
_cell.angle_alpha   90.00
_cell.angle_beta   90.00
_cell.angle_gamma   90.00
#
_symmetry.space_group_name_H-M   'P 1'
#
loop_
_entity.id
_entity.type
_entity.pdbx_description
1 polymer ?
#
loop_
_entity_poly.entity_id
_entity_poly.type
_entity_poly.pdbx_seq_one_letter_code
_entity_poly.pdbx_strand_id
1 'polypeptide(L)'
;MPISSAANGSIIHLITAIKLPVTIGKYTIHRQFWVAADTDCPAQLLLASDFIRQLNKTGLPFSLDLHKHIITIGQEHHNLVQVHSVTLREEASRHVTVDGTTTLSLRTTSVIRTRIHGFLPGELNEFLIEDNYRPADDLYIVGRTYVSPNTDGTCFINVINPSNTDILLKDKMKVAWATPALYSEVQILAVHSPHHANEDMTLNTTSPEAD
;
A
#
# COMPACT_ATOMS: atom_id res chain seq x y z
N MET A 1 7.08 33.99 -23.31
CA MET A 1 6.98 32.59 -22.83
C MET A 1 5.81 31.93 -23.53
N PRO A 2 5.90 30.64 -23.91
CA PRO A 2 4.77 29.95 -24.51
C PRO A 2 3.62 29.83 -23.50
N ILE A 3 2.39 30.02 -23.96
CA ILE A 3 1.17 29.92 -23.17
C ILE A 3 0.32 28.76 -23.69
N SER A 4 -0.33 28.05 -22.77
CA SER A 4 -1.31 27.00 -23.10
C SER A 4 -2.65 27.34 -22.46
N SER A 5 -3.73 26.69 -22.91
CA SER A 5 -5.07 26.87 -22.35
C SER A 5 -5.57 25.55 -21.78
N ALA A 6 -6.06 25.59 -20.55
CA ALA A 6 -6.72 24.46 -19.91
C ALA A 6 -8.15 24.27 -20.44
N ALA A 7 -8.74 23.10 -20.17
CA ALA A 7 -10.11 22.78 -20.60
C ALA A 7 -11.18 23.73 -20.03
N ASN A 8 -10.92 24.37 -18.89
CA ASN A 8 -11.79 25.38 -18.28
C ASN A 8 -11.55 26.81 -18.83
N GLY A 9 -10.66 26.97 -19.83
CA GLY A 9 -10.33 28.25 -20.45
C GLY A 9 -9.26 29.07 -19.71
N SER A 10 -8.70 28.60 -18.58
CA SER A 10 -7.62 29.30 -17.90
C SER A 10 -6.31 29.22 -18.68
N ILE A 11 -5.43 30.21 -18.45
CA ILE A 11 -4.10 30.26 -19.07
C ILE A 11 -3.12 29.50 -18.19
N ILE A 12 -2.32 28.63 -18.81
CA ILE A 12 -1.20 27.93 -18.18
C ILE A 12 0.10 28.56 -18.70
N HIS A 13 0.91 29.10 -17.79
CA HIS A 13 2.21 29.68 -18.13
C HIS A 13 3.29 28.61 -18.16
N LEU A 14 3.88 28.38 -19.34
CA LEU A 14 4.92 27.38 -19.50
C LEU A 14 6.30 28.01 -19.26
N ILE A 15 6.97 27.52 -18.23
CA ILE A 15 8.27 28.00 -17.74
C ILE A 15 9.39 27.49 -18.63
N THR A 16 9.42 26.18 -18.89
CA THR A 16 10.46 25.54 -19.69
C THR A 16 9.97 24.21 -20.28
N ALA A 17 10.78 23.59 -21.13
CA ALA A 17 10.54 22.26 -21.67
C ALA A 17 11.66 21.30 -21.25
N ILE A 18 11.27 20.10 -20.82
CA ILE A 18 12.18 19.00 -20.47
C ILE A 18 11.85 17.77 -21.30
N LYS A 19 12.86 17.00 -21.71
CA LYS A 19 12.64 15.71 -22.37
C LYS A 19 12.77 14.60 -21.34
N LEU A 20 11.69 13.85 -21.11
CA LEU A 20 11.67 12.72 -20.19
C LEU A 20 11.23 11.45 -20.91
N PRO A 21 11.81 10.29 -20.58
CA PRO A 21 11.24 9.01 -20.96
C PRO A 21 9.97 8.73 -20.15
N VAL A 22 8.90 8.33 -20.83
CA VAL A 22 7.70 7.75 -20.22
C VAL A 22 7.68 6.28 -20.53
N THR A 23 7.66 5.46 -19.48
CA THR A 23 7.51 4.01 -19.60
C THR A 23 6.09 3.62 -19.24
N ILE A 24 5.40 2.95 -20.16
CA ILE A 24 4.09 2.35 -19.93
C ILE A 24 4.18 0.89 -20.35
N GLY A 25 4.13 -0.03 -19.39
CA GLY A 25 4.36 -1.42 -19.69
C GLY A 25 5.78 -1.66 -20.18
N LYS A 26 5.90 -2.38 -21.29
CA LYS A 26 7.17 -2.56 -22.02
C LYS A 26 7.53 -1.40 -22.96
N TYR A 27 6.67 -0.39 -23.09
CA TYR A 27 6.87 0.69 -24.05
C TYR A 27 7.53 1.90 -23.40
N THR A 28 8.71 2.27 -23.89
CA THR A 28 9.41 3.50 -23.46
C THR A 28 9.36 4.54 -24.56
N ILE A 29 8.87 5.74 -24.23
CA ILE A 29 8.63 6.82 -25.18
C ILE A 29 9.25 8.10 -24.66
N HIS A 30 10.20 8.66 -25.39
CA HIS A 30 10.81 9.94 -25.05
C HIS A 30 9.91 11.08 -25.48
N ARG A 31 9.48 11.91 -24.53
CA ARG A 31 8.58 13.04 -24.79
C ARG A 31 9.06 14.32 -24.15
N GLN A 32 8.75 15.41 -24.84
CA GLN A 32 8.95 16.75 -24.32
C GLN A 32 7.76 17.13 -23.45
N PHE A 33 8.01 17.41 -22.19
CA PHE A 33 7.07 17.94 -21.22
C PHE A 33 7.31 19.42 -21.03
N TRP A 34 6.23 20.17 -20.93
CA TRP A 34 6.30 21.56 -20.52
C TRP A 34 6.11 21.65 -19.01
N VAL A 35 6.98 22.42 -18.36
CA VAL A 35 6.93 22.69 -16.93
C VAL A 35 6.10 23.94 -16.71
N ALA A 36 5.11 23.87 -15.83
CA ALA A 36 4.30 25.00 -15.38
C ALA A 36 4.40 25.12 -13.85
N ALA A 37 3.97 26.25 -13.30
CA ALA A 37 3.85 26.40 -11.85
C ALA A 37 2.68 25.56 -11.31
N ASP A 38 2.79 25.08 -10.06
CA ASP A 38 1.75 24.29 -9.39
C ASP A 38 0.39 25.01 -9.36
N THR A 39 0.40 26.34 -9.29
CA THR A 39 -0.81 27.18 -9.35
C THR A 39 -1.57 27.03 -10.66
N ASP A 40 -0.86 26.74 -11.75
CA ASP A 40 -1.40 26.60 -13.10
C ASP A 40 -1.65 25.13 -13.46
N CYS A 41 -1.08 24.19 -12.70
CA CYS A 41 -1.22 22.74 -12.91
C CYS A 41 -1.26 21.99 -11.56
N PRO A 42 -2.44 21.72 -10.99
CA PRO A 42 -2.56 21.05 -9.69
C PRO A 42 -2.19 19.55 -9.73
N ALA A 43 -2.08 18.97 -10.92
CA ALA A 43 -1.62 17.59 -11.10
C ALA A 43 -0.11 17.55 -11.37
N GLN A 44 0.59 16.59 -10.77
CA GLN A 44 2.04 16.39 -10.97
C GLN A 44 2.42 16.15 -12.45
N LEU A 45 1.51 15.54 -13.21
CA LEU A 45 1.68 15.29 -14.64
C LEU A 45 0.33 15.25 -15.33
N LEU A 46 0.18 16.01 -16.41
CA LEU A 46 -1.01 16.01 -17.25
C LEU A 46 -0.65 15.55 -18.66
N LEU A 47 -1.23 14.44 -19.08
CA LEU A 47 -1.08 13.90 -20.43
C LEU A 47 -2.32 14.26 -21.25
N ALA A 48 -2.14 15.13 -22.23
CA ALA A 48 -3.25 15.62 -23.04
C ALA A 48 -3.47 14.74 -24.30
N SER A 49 -4.47 15.11 -25.08
CA SER A 49 -4.86 14.40 -26.31
C SER A 49 -3.76 14.37 -27.38
N ASP A 50 -2.79 15.27 -27.32
CA ASP A 50 -1.63 15.29 -28.21
C ASP A 50 -0.68 14.12 -27.92
N PHE A 51 -0.51 13.74 -26.65
CA PHE A 51 0.20 12.53 -26.23
C PHE A 51 -0.51 11.29 -26.74
N ILE A 52 -1.84 11.20 -26.54
CA ILE A 52 -2.67 10.09 -27.04
C ILE A 52 -2.59 9.98 -28.57
N ARG A 53 -2.70 11.11 -29.28
CA ARG A 53 -2.58 11.16 -30.74
C ARG A 53 -1.22 10.67 -31.21
N GLN A 54 -0.16 10.98 -30.47
CA GLN A 54 1.20 10.51 -30.81
C GLN A 54 1.37 9.02 -30.54
N LEU A 55 0.83 8.48 -29.43
CA LEU A 55 0.80 7.04 -29.18
C LEU A 55 0.19 6.28 -30.36
N ASN A 56 -1.00 6.73 -30.79
CA ASN A 56 -1.71 6.14 -31.92
C ASN A 56 -0.88 6.20 -33.21
N LYS A 57 -0.19 7.32 -33.48
CA LYS A 57 0.70 7.46 -34.65
C LYS A 57 1.92 6.55 -34.61
N THR A 58 2.41 6.21 -33.42
CA THR A 58 3.54 5.28 -33.23
C THR A 58 3.13 3.81 -33.25
N GLY A 59 1.87 3.49 -33.60
CA GLY A 59 1.36 2.12 -33.65
C GLY A 59 0.99 1.56 -32.28
N LEU A 60 0.82 2.42 -31.27
CA LEU A 60 0.36 2.06 -29.93
C LEU A 60 -1.07 2.59 -29.75
N PRO A 61 -2.10 1.87 -30.24
CA PRO A 61 -3.48 2.28 -30.06
C PRO A 61 -3.81 2.48 -28.58
N PHE A 62 -4.33 3.65 -28.26
CA PHE A 62 -4.87 3.99 -26.95
C PHE A 62 -6.38 3.80 -26.95
N SER A 63 -6.89 3.07 -25.95
CA SER A 63 -8.32 2.94 -25.69
C SER A 63 -8.59 3.07 -24.19
N LEU A 64 -9.74 3.65 -23.85
CA LEU A 64 -10.20 3.83 -22.48
C LEU A 64 -11.61 3.22 -22.36
N ASP A 65 -11.72 2.11 -21.63
CA ASP A 65 -13.00 1.49 -21.27
C ASP A 65 -13.34 1.90 -19.83
N LEU A 66 -14.19 2.92 -19.70
CA LEU A 66 -14.65 3.42 -18.40
C LEU A 66 -15.60 2.45 -17.68
N HIS A 67 -16.29 1.57 -18.42
CA HIS A 67 -17.19 0.59 -17.80
C HIS A 67 -16.39 -0.53 -17.14
N LYS A 68 -15.40 -1.08 -17.86
CA LYS A 68 -14.50 -2.12 -17.34
C LYS A 68 -13.36 -1.58 -16.49
N HIS A 69 -13.22 -0.26 -16.41
CA HIS A 69 -12.13 0.41 -15.72
C HIS A 69 -10.75 0.00 -16.27
N ILE A 70 -10.59 -0.03 -17.59
CA ILE A 70 -9.36 -0.48 -18.26
C ILE A 70 -8.87 0.58 -19.25
N ILE A 71 -7.58 0.90 -19.18
CA ILE A 71 -6.82 1.56 -20.25
C ILE A 71 -6.12 0.47 -21.07
N THR A 72 -6.18 0.59 -22.39
CA THR A 72 -5.39 -0.24 -23.31
C THR A 72 -4.39 0.64 -24.04
N ILE A 73 -3.12 0.23 -24.07
CA ILE A 73 -2.06 0.89 -24.84
C ILE A 73 -1.31 -0.17 -25.64
N GLY A 74 -1.43 -0.12 -26.96
CA GLY A 74 -0.88 -1.18 -27.81
C GLY A 74 -1.64 -2.48 -27.59
N GLN A 75 -0.93 -3.49 -27.08
CA GLN A 75 -1.49 -4.80 -26.73
C GLN A 75 -1.62 -4.99 -25.21
N GLU A 76 -1.26 -3.97 -24.41
CA GLU A 76 -1.30 -4.06 -22.96
C GLU A 76 -2.56 -3.45 -22.38
N HIS A 77 -3.09 -4.11 -21.34
CA HIS A 77 -4.27 -3.69 -20.60
C HIS A 77 -3.85 -3.32 -19.17
N HIS A 78 -4.22 -2.13 -18.75
CA HIS A 78 -3.93 -1.59 -17.43
C HIS A 78 -5.24 -1.19 -16.75
N ASN A 79 -5.42 -1.57 -15.50
CA ASN A 79 -6.59 -1.14 -14.74
C ASN A 79 -6.50 0.36 -14.43
N LEU A 80 -7.63 1.07 -14.55
CA LEU A 80 -7.78 2.42 -14.06
C LEU A 80 -7.71 2.39 -12.53
N VAL A 81 -6.85 3.25 -11.97
CA VAL A 81 -6.80 3.47 -10.53
C VAL A 81 -8.12 4.10 -10.09
N GLN A 82 -8.78 3.52 -9.09
CA GLN A 82 -9.89 4.18 -8.44
C GLN A 82 -9.31 5.28 -7.55
N VAL A 83 -9.71 6.53 -7.78
CA VAL A 83 -9.25 7.71 -7.00
C VAL A 83 -9.56 7.57 -5.49
N HIS A 84 -10.39 6.59 -5.11
CA HIS A 84 -10.74 6.26 -3.73
C HIS A 84 -10.11 4.97 -3.19
N SER A 85 -9.23 4.28 -3.95
CA SER A 85 -8.54 3.10 -3.42
C SER A 85 -7.24 3.53 -2.74
N VAL A 86 -7.25 3.61 -1.41
CA VAL A 86 -6.02 3.53 -0.63
C VAL A 86 -5.49 2.11 -0.84
N THR A 87 -4.44 1.96 -1.66
CA THR A 87 -3.67 0.71 -1.67
C THR A 87 -2.89 0.66 -0.36
N LEU A 88 -3.54 0.19 0.69
CA LEU A 88 -2.84 -0.28 1.88
C LEU A 88 -1.96 -1.43 1.40
N ARG A 89 -0.64 -1.33 1.56
CA ARG A 89 0.19 -2.53 1.53
C ARG A 89 -0.38 -3.40 2.64
N GLU A 90 -1.06 -4.49 2.33
CA GLU A 90 -1.57 -5.38 3.38
C GLU A 90 -0.37 -6.06 4.04
N GLU A 91 0.27 -5.40 5.00
CA GLU A 91 1.14 -6.10 5.92
C GLU A 91 0.26 -7.05 6.73
N ALA A 92 0.59 -8.34 6.68
CA ALA A 92 -0.21 -9.37 7.31
C ALA A 92 -0.39 -9.09 8.80
N SER A 93 -1.64 -9.11 9.26
CA SER A 93 -1.96 -9.01 10.68
C SER A 93 -1.25 -10.10 11.47
N ARG A 94 -0.65 -9.71 12.59
CA ARG A 94 0.13 -10.59 13.47
C ARG A 94 -0.72 -11.00 14.66
N HIS A 95 -0.47 -12.19 15.21
CA HIS A 95 -1.15 -12.61 16.43
C HIS A 95 -0.61 -11.87 17.66
N VAL A 96 -1.50 -11.48 18.56
CA VAL A 96 -1.16 -10.99 19.90
C VAL A 96 -1.43 -12.09 20.91
N THR A 97 -0.42 -12.38 21.73
CA THR A 97 -0.51 -13.41 22.77
C THR A 97 -0.34 -12.81 24.16
N VAL A 98 -0.99 -13.41 25.16
CA VAL A 98 -0.80 -13.05 26.57
C VAL A 98 0.63 -13.38 27.00
N ASP A 99 1.27 -12.47 27.73
CA ASP A 99 2.62 -12.64 28.28
C ASP A 99 2.55 -12.91 29.79
N GLY A 100 2.38 -14.17 30.15
CA GLY A 100 2.12 -14.64 31.51
C GLY A 100 0.64 -14.87 31.81
N THR A 101 0.32 -15.94 32.55
CA THR A 101 -1.06 -16.24 32.93
C THR A 101 -1.67 -15.11 33.76
N THR A 102 -2.90 -14.70 33.41
CA THR A 102 -3.61 -13.63 34.10
C THR A 102 -5.08 -13.98 34.30
N THR A 103 -5.66 -13.49 35.39
CA THR A 103 -7.09 -13.66 35.69
C THR A 103 -7.79 -12.32 35.51
N LEU A 104 -8.79 -12.28 34.64
CA LEU A 104 -9.68 -11.14 34.49
C LEU A 104 -10.84 -11.28 35.47
N SER A 105 -10.88 -10.42 36.49
CA SER A 105 -12.00 -10.42 37.43
C SER A 105 -13.33 -10.12 36.75
N LEU A 106 -14.41 -10.74 37.22
CA LEU A 106 -15.76 -10.50 36.71
C LEU A 106 -16.13 -9.01 36.68
N ARG A 107 -16.80 -8.57 35.61
CA ARG A 107 -17.25 -7.18 35.42
C ARG A 107 -16.15 -6.12 35.56
N THR A 108 -14.94 -6.40 35.08
CA THR A 108 -13.82 -5.46 35.13
C THR A 108 -13.23 -5.15 33.76
N THR A 109 -12.51 -4.03 33.72
CA THR A 109 -11.64 -3.62 32.63
C THR A 109 -10.21 -3.71 33.15
N SER A 110 -9.36 -4.49 32.50
CA SER A 110 -7.99 -4.77 32.93
C SER A 110 -7.01 -4.48 31.82
N VAL A 111 -5.89 -3.84 32.16
CA VAL A 111 -4.75 -3.69 31.26
C VAL A 111 -3.82 -4.87 31.47
N ILE A 112 -3.62 -5.69 30.43
CA ILE A 112 -2.81 -6.90 30.51
C ILE A 112 -1.57 -6.80 29.63
N ARG A 113 -0.50 -7.47 30.03
CA ARG A 113 0.73 -7.55 29.25
C ARG A 113 0.59 -8.58 28.13
N THR A 114 0.99 -8.18 26.93
CA THR A 114 0.94 -9.03 25.73
C THR A 114 2.21 -8.92 24.91
N ARG A 115 2.38 -9.85 23.97
CA ARG A 115 3.48 -9.90 23.02
C ARG A 115 2.94 -10.10 21.60
N ILE A 116 3.43 -9.30 20.66
CA ILE A 116 3.15 -9.43 19.23
C ILE A 116 4.05 -10.53 18.68
N HIS A 117 3.46 -11.57 18.08
CA HIS A 117 4.21 -12.68 17.53
C HIS A 117 4.90 -12.29 16.21
N GLY A 118 6.16 -12.71 16.04
CA GLY A 118 6.94 -12.40 14.83
C GLY A 118 7.45 -10.95 14.75
N PHE A 119 7.41 -10.20 15.86
CA PHE A 119 8.04 -8.89 15.94
C PHE A 119 9.56 -9.01 15.90
N LEU A 120 10.20 -8.30 14.96
CA LEU A 120 11.66 -8.29 14.83
C LEU A 120 12.26 -7.09 15.57
N PRO A 121 13.34 -7.27 16.36
CA PRO A 121 14.01 -6.16 17.02
C PRO A 121 14.47 -5.11 16.00
N GLY A 122 13.99 -3.87 16.16
CA GLY A 122 14.31 -2.75 15.26
C GLY A 122 13.20 -2.40 14.26
N GLU A 123 12.11 -3.17 14.19
CA GLU A 123 10.88 -2.73 13.51
C GLU A 123 10.24 -1.57 14.28
N LEU A 124 10.38 -0.34 13.77
CA LEU A 124 9.63 0.82 14.25
C LEU A 124 8.22 0.80 13.63
N ASN A 125 7.43 -0.21 14.00
CA ASN A 125 6.06 -0.35 13.53
C ASN A 125 5.11 -0.07 14.68
N GLU A 126 4.22 0.89 14.48
CA GLU A 126 3.05 1.08 15.32
C GLU A 126 2.00 0.05 14.89
N PHE A 127 1.13 -0.38 15.80
CA PHE A 127 0.13 -1.40 15.53
C PHE A 127 -1.24 -0.98 16.06
N LEU A 128 -2.26 -1.25 15.25
CA LEU A 128 -3.64 -1.29 15.71
C LEU A 128 -3.94 -2.71 16.20
N ILE A 129 -4.30 -2.83 17.47
CA ILE A 129 -4.71 -4.09 18.08
C ILE A 129 -6.23 -4.17 18.16
N GLU A 130 -6.78 -5.29 17.70
CA GLU A 130 -8.21 -5.56 17.62
C GLU A 130 -8.54 -6.99 18.06
N ASP A 131 -9.76 -7.19 18.54
CA ASP A 131 -10.26 -8.50 18.92
C ASP A 131 -10.12 -9.51 17.76
N ASN A 132 -9.76 -10.75 18.09
CA ASN A 132 -9.64 -11.82 17.11
C ASN A 132 -10.93 -12.60 16.89
N TYR A 133 -12.02 -12.24 17.58
CA TYR A 133 -13.32 -12.88 17.51
C TYR A 133 -13.25 -14.40 17.64
N ARG A 134 -12.27 -14.88 18.42
CA ARG A 134 -12.07 -16.30 18.62
C ARG A 134 -13.32 -16.91 19.28
N PRO A 135 -13.80 -18.07 18.82
CA PRO A 135 -14.78 -18.86 19.55
C PRO A 135 -14.23 -19.28 20.92
N ALA A 136 -14.88 -18.84 21.99
CA ALA A 136 -14.55 -19.20 23.37
C ALA A 136 -15.84 -19.32 24.19
N ASP A 137 -15.82 -20.18 25.21
CA ASP A 137 -16.95 -20.34 26.14
C ASP A 137 -17.13 -19.10 27.03
N ASP A 138 -16.02 -18.41 27.31
CA ASP A 138 -15.98 -17.18 28.10
C ASP A 138 -15.91 -15.95 27.20
N LEU A 139 -16.82 -14.99 27.42
CA LEU A 139 -16.85 -13.72 26.70
C LEU A 139 -15.92 -12.70 27.37
N TYR A 140 -14.84 -12.34 26.68
CA TYR A 140 -14.05 -11.15 26.94
C TYR A 140 -13.98 -10.30 25.67
N ILE A 141 -13.69 -9.01 25.82
CA ILE A 141 -13.58 -8.06 24.70
C ILE A 141 -12.21 -7.40 24.76
N VAL A 142 -11.47 -7.44 23.66
CA VAL A 142 -10.25 -6.64 23.52
C VAL A 142 -10.62 -5.24 23.03
N GLY A 143 -10.30 -4.23 23.82
CA GLY A 143 -10.46 -2.83 23.42
C GLY A 143 -9.52 -2.49 22.28
N ARG A 144 -10.05 -1.88 21.21
CA ARG A 144 -9.22 -1.40 20.09
C ARG A 144 -8.17 -0.42 20.61
N THR A 145 -6.90 -0.74 20.42
CA THR A 145 -5.79 0.00 21.02
C THR A 145 -4.71 0.27 19.97
N TYR A 146 -4.18 1.49 19.95
CA TYR A 146 -3.00 1.86 19.16
C TYR A 146 -1.75 1.72 20.03
N VAL A 147 -0.76 0.94 19.60
CA VAL A 147 0.44 0.67 20.40
C VAL A 147 1.73 0.82 19.60
N SER A 148 2.75 1.37 20.25
CA SER A 148 4.15 1.25 19.82
C SER A 148 4.81 0.23 20.75
N PRO A 149 5.03 -1.02 20.31
CA PRO A 149 5.57 -2.08 21.16
C PRO A 149 7.01 -1.78 21.58
N ASN A 150 7.44 -2.39 22.69
CA ASN A 150 8.84 -2.38 23.12
C ASN A 150 9.74 -3.12 22.12
N THR A 151 11.05 -2.99 22.27
CA THR A 151 12.06 -3.64 21.41
C THR A 151 11.96 -5.17 21.35
N ASP A 152 11.34 -5.81 22.35
CA ASP A 152 11.09 -7.25 22.42
C ASP A 152 9.69 -7.67 21.94
N GLY A 153 8.93 -6.72 21.38
CA GLY A 153 7.55 -6.93 20.91
C GLY A 153 6.49 -6.93 22.00
N THR A 154 6.84 -6.59 23.25
CA THR A 154 5.86 -6.50 24.34
C THR A 154 5.08 -5.19 24.30
N CYS A 155 3.79 -5.27 24.62
CA CYS A 155 2.88 -4.14 24.72
C CYS A 155 1.81 -4.43 25.77
N PHE A 156 0.96 -3.44 26.04
CA PHE A 156 -0.17 -3.58 26.94
C PHE A 156 -1.47 -3.33 26.17
N ILE A 157 -2.49 -4.14 26.44
CA ILE A 157 -3.80 -4.02 25.82
C ILE A 157 -4.87 -3.95 26.89
N ASN A 158 -5.98 -3.29 26.56
CA ASN A 158 -7.14 -3.23 27.43
C ASN A 158 -8.09 -4.40 27.13
N VAL A 159 -8.49 -5.15 28.16
CA VAL A 159 -9.40 -6.28 28.04
C VAL A 159 -10.54 -6.13 29.05
N ILE A 160 -11.75 -6.31 28.56
CA ILE A 160 -12.98 -6.18 29.34
C ILE A 160 -13.55 -7.59 29.57
N ASN A 161 -13.79 -7.93 30.82
CA ASN A 161 -14.59 -9.09 31.19
C ASN A 161 -16.01 -8.61 31.56
N PRO A 162 -16.99 -8.66 30.63
CA PRO A 162 -18.39 -8.33 30.94
C PRO A 162 -19.12 -9.44 31.72
N SER A 163 -18.51 -10.62 31.86
CA SER A 163 -19.15 -11.80 32.43
C SER A 163 -19.27 -11.73 33.95
N ASN A 164 -20.10 -12.61 34.51
CA ASN A 164 -20.31 -12.73 35.97
C ASN A 164 -19.37 -13.74 36.65
N THR A 165 -18.34 -14.19 35.93
CA THR A 165 -17.32 -15.13 36.38
C THR A 165 -15.95 -14.59 36.00
N ASP A 166 -14.94 -14.98 36.78
CA ASP A 166 -13.55 -14.67 36.44
C ASP A 166 -13.12 -15.47 35.21
N ILE A 167 -12.33 -14.86 34.34
CA ILE A 167 -11.82 -15.50 33.12
C ILE A 167 -10.31 -15.69 33.26
N LEU A 168 -9.84 -16.92 33.08
CA LEU A 168 -8.42 -17.25 33.11
C LEU A 168 -7.83 -17.19 31.70
N LEU A 169 -6.97 -16.20 31.45
CA LEU A 169 -6.17 -16.14 30.23
C LEU A 169 -4.83 -16.82 30.47
N LYS A 170 -4.58 -17.93 29.79
CA LYS A 170 -3.33 -18.70 29.91
C LYS A 170 -2.18 -18.01 29.18
N ASP A 171 -0.95 -18.20 29.66
CA ASP A 171 0.24 -17.76 28.93
C ASP A 171 0.23 -18.25 27.48
N LYS A 172 0.68 -17.40 26.55
CA LYS A 172 0.69 -17.61 25.09
C LYS A 172 -0.67 -17.81 24.43
N MET A 173 -1.78 -17.63 25.15
CA MET A 173 -3.10 -17.62 24.55
C MET A 173 -3.20 -16.48 23.54
N LYS A 174 -3.65 -16.78 22.32
CA LYS A 174 -3.92 -15.78 21.28
C LYS A 174 -5.21 -15.05 21.62
N VAL A 175 -5.11 -13.75 21.83
CA VAL A 175 -6.23 -12.92 22.32
C VAL A 175 -6.66 -11.82 21.35
N ALA A 176 -5.78 -11.41 20.43
CA ALA A 176 -6.06 -10.31 19.52
C ALA A 176 -5.27 -10.44 18.20
N TRP A 177 -5.61 -9.60 17.24
CA TRP A 177 -4.82 -9.31 16.04
C TRP A 177 -4.10 -7.97 16.20
N ALA A 178 -2.87 -7.88 15.71
CA ALA A 178 -2.09 -6.67 15.57
C ALA A 178 -1.89 -6.39 14.10
N THR A 179 -2.56 -5.37 13.58
CA THR A 179 -2.39 -4.90 12.20
C THR A 179 -1.39 -3.75 12.23
N PRO A 180 -0.29 -3.80 11.47
CA PRO A 180 0.63 -2.68 11.35
C PRO A 180 -0.13 -1.41 10.99
N ALA A 181 0.04 -0.37 11.80
CA ALA A 181 -0.44 0.96 11.50
C ALA A 181 0.44 1.51 10.40
N LEU A 182 0.04 1.25 9.16
CA LEU A 182 0.69 1.81 8.00
C LEU A 182 0.36 3.29 7.98
N TYR A 183 1.41 4.11 7.98
CA TYR A 183 1.30 5.41 7.37
C TYR A 183 0.82 5.16 5.94
N SER A 184 -0.28 5.78 5.55
CA SER A 184 -0.64 5.85 4.14
C SER A 184 0.58 6.42 3.45
N GLU A 185 1.38 5.59 2.79
CA GLU A 185 2.18 6.08 1.69
C GLU A 185 1.13 6.61 0.73
N VAL A 186 0.91 7.93 0.76
CA VAL A 186 0.26 8.63 -0.34
C VAL A 186 1.25 8.55 -1.51
N GLN A 187 1.46 7.35 -2.01
CA GLN A 187 2.07 7.10 -3.29
C GLN A 187 0.97 7.33 -4.31
N ILE A 188 0.79 8.61 -4.67
CA ILE A 188 0.21 8.97 -5.96
C ILE A 188 1.24 8.52 -7.00
N LEU A 189 1.30 7.21 -7.25
CA LEU A 189 2.14 6.64 -8.29
C LEU A 189 1.28 6.45 -9.53
N ALA A 190 1.54 7.31 -10.52
CA ALA A 190 1.07 7.13 -11.87
C ALA A 190 1.51 5.76 -12.41
N VAL A 191 0.54 5.01 -12.95
CA VAL A 191 0.66 3.81 -13.80
C VAL A 191 1.65 2.74 -13.31
N HIS A 192 1.14 1.70 -12.63
CA HIS A 192 1.89 0.47 -12.35
C HIS A 192 1.90 -0.44 -13.59
N SER A 193 3.09 -0.84 -14.04
CA SER A 193 3.28 -1.88 -15.06
C SER A 193 3.45 -3.23 -14.36
N PRO A 194 2.66 -4.27 -14.70
CA PRO A 194 2.86 -5.59 -14.11
C PRO A 194 4.13 -6.22 -14.69
N HIS A 195 5.14 -6.44 -13.85
CA HIS A 195 6.30 -7.27 -14.20
C HIS A 195 5.85 -8.73 -14.29
N HIS A 196 5.76 -9.27 -15.51
CA HIS A 196 5.84 -10.72 -15.71
C HIS A 196 7.31 -11.13 -15.62
N ALA A 197 7.67 -11.85 -14.55
CA ALA A 197 8.90 -12.61 -14.51
C ALA A 197 8.76 -13.79 -15.49
N ASN A 198 9.41 -13.70 -16.65
CA ASN A 198 9.68 -14.88 -17.45
C ASN A 198 10.97 -15.50 -16.92
N GLU A 199 10.82 -16.65 -16.26
CA GLU A 199 11.84 -17.69 -16.23
C GLU A 199 12.16 -18.08 -17.68
N ASP A 200 13.35 -17.72 -18.14
CA ASP A 200 14.11 -18.55 -19.08
C ASP A 200 15.52 -17.95 -19.23
N MET A 201 16.45 -18.47 -18.45
CA MET A 201 17.87 -18.34 -18.76
C MET A 201 18.53 -19.69 -18.49
N THR A 202 18.38 -20.58 -19.48
CA THR A 202 19.24 -21.74 -19.66
C THR A 202 20.69 -21.26 -19.70
N LEU A 203 21.47 -21.63 -18.68
CA LEU A 203 22.93 -21.54 -18.72
C LEU A 203 23.46 -22.45 -19.84
N ASN A 204 24.04 -21.86 -20.87
CA ASN A 204 25.09 -22.54 -21.65
C ASN A 204 26.38 -21.76 -21.43
N THR A 205 27.23 -22.33 -20.58
CA THR A 205 28.63 -21.95 -20.37
C THR A 205 29.48 -22.48 -21.53
N THR A 206 30.12 -21.58 -22.26
CA THR A 206 31.35 -21.89 -23.00
C THR A 206 32.38 -20.80 -22.71
N SER A 207 33.44 -21.20 -22.01
CA SER A 207 34.62 -20.41 -21.67
C SER A 207 35.37 -19.90 -22.91
N PRO A 208 36.05 -18.75 -22.85
CA PRO A 208 37.10 -18.41 -23.79
C PRO A 208 38.45 -18.96 -23.31
N GLU A 209 39.10 -19.76 -24.16
CA GLU A 209 40.52 -20.09 -24.08
C GLU A 209 41.36 -18.83 -24.32
N ALA A 210 42.47 -18.73 -23.59
CA ALA A 210 43.51 -17.74 -23.77
C ALA A 210 44.55 -18.26 -24.77
N ASP A 211 44.84 -17.48 -25.80
CA ASP A 211 46.18 -17.08 -26.25
C ASP A 211 46.07 -15.95 -27.29
#